data_AF-A0A517VTF7-F1
#
_entry.id   AF-A0A517VTF7-F1
#
_cell.length_a   1.000
_cell.length_b   1.000
_cell.length_c   1.000
_cell.angle_alpha   90.00
_cell.angle_beta   90.00
_cell.angle_gamma   90.00
#
_symmetry.space_group_name_H-M   'P 1'
#
loop_
_entity.id
_entity.type
_entity.pdbx_description
1 polymer ?
#
loop_
_entity_poly.entity_id
_entity_poly.type
_entity_poly.pdbx_seq_one_letter_code
_entity_poly.pdbx_strand_id
1 'polypeptide(L)'
;MSEKKRWKVLRFVGYAIPILLVIYVLSVGPVYAKVLNSCLMARHTHELVESDSIFSNMNIESFYAPLFWTAENNQFIGELLFDYQYFCFEIIYLD
;
A
#
# COMPACT_ATOMS: atom_id res chain seq x y z
N MET A 1 23.06 -16.41 -23.37
CA MET A 1 23.56 -16.12 -22.00
C MET A 1 24.36 -17.31 -21.51
N SER A 2 25.54 -17.14 -20.88
CA SER A 2 26.24 -18.27 -20.26
C SER A 2 25.54 -18.70 -18.96
N GLU A 3 25.65 -19.97 -18.59
CA GLU A 3 25.01 -20.53 -17.38
C GLU A 3 25.33 -19.74 -16.10
N LYS A 4 26.57 -19.24 -15.99
CA LYS A 4 27.00 -18.37 -14.88
C LYS A 4 26.20 -17.07 -14.78
N LYS A 5 25.80 -16.48 -15.92
CA LYS A 5 24.94 -15.28 -15.93
C LYS A 5 23.51 -15.63 -15.51
N ARG A 6 22.99 -16.78 -15.96
CA ARG A 6 21.63 -17.26 -15.63
C ARG A 6 21.46 -17.50 -14.13
N TRP A 7 22.45 -18.13 -13.49
CA TRP A 7 22.45 -18.37 -12.04
C TRP A 7 22.51 -17.09 -11.19
N LYS A 8 23.30 -16.09 -11.63
CA LYS A 8 23.36 -14.79 -10.94
C LYS A 8 22.01 -14.06 -11.00
N VAL A 9 21.35 -14.06 -12.16
CA VAL A 9 20.02 -13.45 -12.32
C VAL A 9 19.00 -14.17 -11.46
N LEU A 10 19.01 -15.51 -11.44
CA LEU A 10 18.04 -16.28 -10.64
C LEU A 10 18.20 -16.01 -9.14
N ARG A 11 19.43 -15.92 -8.63
CA ARG A 11 19.68 -15.53 -7.24
C ARG A 11 19.21 -14.11 -6.95
N PHE A 12 19.49 -13.17 -7.83
CA PHE A 12 19.05 -11.78 -7.67
C PHE A 12 17.53 -11.69 -7.59
N VAL A 13 16.82 -12.29 -8.53
CA VAL A 13 15.34 -12.33 -8.53
C VAL A 13 14.80 -13.04 -7.30
N GLY A 14 15.45 -14.13 -6.87
CA GLY A 14 15.09 -14.86 -5.66
C GLY A 14 15.16 -14.03 -4.38
N TYR A 15 16.07 -13.05 -4.29
CA TYR A 15 16.12 -12.10 -3.17
C TYR A 15 15.24 -10.86 -3.40
N ALA A 16 15.13 -10.40 -4.64
CA ALA A 16 14.35 -9.22 -4.98
C ALA A 16 12.86 -9.42 -4.70
N ILE A 17 12.29 -10.58 -5.05
CA ILE A 17 10.85 -10.83 -4.87
C ILE A 17 10.42 -10.72 -3.40
N PRO A 18 11.05 -11.41 -2.42
CA PRO A 18 10.70 -11.25 -1.01
C PRO A 18 10.83 -9.81 -0.52
N ILE A 19 11.89 -9.11 -0.91
CA ILE A 19 12.11 -7.72 -0.51
C ILE A 19 10.99 -6.83 -1.08
N LEU A 20 10.63 -7.00 -2.35
CA LEU A 20 9.55 -6.26 -2.99
C LEU A 20 8.20 -6.57 -2.36
N LEU A 21 7.95 -7.81 -1.93
CA LEU A 21 6.73 -8.17 -1.20
C LEU A 21 6.64 -7.47 0.15
N VAL A 22 7.74 -7.41 0.91
CA VAL A 22 7.78 -6.67 2.18
C VAL A 22 7.52 -5.18 1.93
N ILE A 23 8.19 -4.60 0.94
CA ILE A 23 7.97 -3.18 0.57
C ILE A 23 6.51 -2.96 0.17
N TYR A 24 5.94 -3.85 -0.63
CA TYR A 24 4.54 -3.79 -1.06
C TYR A 24 3.60 -3.78 0.16
N VAL A 25 3.72 -4.74 1.08
CA VAL A 25 2.85 -4.80 2.27
C VAL A 25 3.02 -3.56 3.14
N LEU A 26 4.25 -3.11 3.39
CA LEU A 26 4.51 -1.91 4.20
C LEU A 26 4.04 -0.63 3.51
N SER A 27 3.99 -0.57 2.18
CA SER A 27 3.56 0.63 1.47
C SER A 27 2.07 0.94 1.60
N VAL A 28 1.23 -0.03 2.00
CA VAL A 28 -0.23 0.17 2.13
C VAL A 28 -0.59 1.24 3.15
N GLY A 29 0.14 1.34 4.27
CA GLY A 29 -0.16 2.28 5.35
C GLY A 29 0.03 3.74 4.92
N PRO A 30 1.23 4.15 4.47
CA PRO A 30 1.48 5.50 3.98
C PRO A 30 0.62 5.87 2.78
N VAL A 31 0.34 4.92 1.88
CA VAL A 31 -0.53 5.15 0.71
C VAL A 31 -1.97 5.41 1.16
N TYR A 32 -2.49 4.58 2.06
CA TYR A 32 -3.83 4.78 2.63
C TYR A 32 -3.95 6.11 3.35
N ALA A 33 -2.94 6.49 4.15
CA ALA A 33 -2.92 7.77 4.84
C ALA A 33 -3.03 8.96 3.87
N LYS A 34 -2.25 8.94 2.78
CA LYS A 34 -2.30 9.99 1.75
C LYS A 34 -3.69 10.12 1.12
N VAL A 35 -4.36 9.01 0.87
CA VAL A 35 -5.68 8.99 0.22
C VAL A 35 -6.78 9.40 1.16
N LEU A 36 -6.73 8.93 2.40
CA LEU A 36 -7.67 9.39 3.41
C LEU A 36 -7.56 10.91 3.61
N ASN A 37 -6.33 11.43 3.70
CA ASN A 37 -6.11 12.87 3.82
C ASN A 37 -6.60 13.65 2.58
N SER A 38 -6.34 13.17 1.37
CA SER A 38 -6.83 13.85 0.15
C SER A 38 -8.37 13.87 0.10
N CYS A 39 -9.04 12.77 0.49
CA CYS A 39 -10.48 12.72 0.61
C CYS A 39 -11.03 13.68 1.69
N LEU A 40 -10.38 13.76 2.85
CA LEU A 40 -10.78 14.67 3.93
C LEU A 40 -10.62 16.13 3.53
N MET A 41 -9.51 16.48 2.89
CA MET A 41 -9.26 17.85 2.42
C MET A 41 -10.27 18.25 1.34
N ALA A 42 -10.56 17.40 0.36
CA ALA A 42 -11.56 17.66 -0.67
C ALA A 42 -12.97 17.92 -0.09
N ARG A 43 -13.32 17.28 1.04
CA ARG A 43 -14.60 17.54 1.74
C ARG A 43 -14.62 18.89 2.45
N HIS A 44 -13.49 19.35 2.96
CA HIS A 44 -13.42 20.61 3.72
C HIS A 44 -13.41 21.86 2.85
N THR A 45 -12.81 21.83 1.66
CA THR A 45 -12.65 23.04 0.84
C THR A 45 -13.84 23.38 -0.06
N HIS A 46 -14.81 22.48 -0.28
CA HIS A 46 -15.90 22.65 -1.26
C HIS A 46 -15.44 22.98 -2.70
N GLU A 47 -14.13 23.11 -2.93
CA GLU A 47 -13.49 23.10 -4.22
C GLU A 47 -13.51 21.65 -4.71
N LEU A 48 -13.88 21.48 -5.98
CA LEU A 48 -13.54 20.32 -6.78
C LEU A 48 -12.01 20.23 -6.89
N VAL A 49 -11.33 20.03 -5.76
CA VAL A 49 -9.99 19.44 -5.77
C VAL A 49 -10.26 18.08 -6.35
N GLU A 50 -9.95 17.90 -7.64
CA GLU A 50 -9.87 16.58 -8.26
C GLU A 50 -9.17 15.70 -7.24
N SER A 51 -9.90 14.78 -6.58
CA SER A 51 -9.24 13.78 -5.77
C SER A 51 -8.25 13.17 -6.74
N ASP A 52 -6.93 13.35 -6.51
CA ASP A 52 -5.89 12.96 -7.45
C ASP A 52 -6.34 11.66 -8.10
N SER A 53 -6.68 11.66 -9.40
CA SER A 53 -7.39 10.53 -10.01
C SER A 53 -6.58 9.23 -9.93
N ILE A 54 -5.28 9.39 -9.69
CA ILE A 54 -4.28 8.37 -9.36
C ILE A 54 -4.59 7.67 -8.02
N PHE A 55 -5.07 8.41 -7.01
CA PHE A 55 -5.30 8.02 -5.62
C PHE A 55 -6.79 7.87 -5.27
N SER A 56 -7.61 7.37 -6.19
CA SER A 56 -8.98 6.97 -5.84
C SER A 56 -8.96 5.71 -4.94
N ASN A 57 -9.93 5.58 -4.02
CA ASN A 57 -10.08 4.38 -3.19
C ASN A 57 -10.12 3.10 -4.04
N MET A 58 -10.78 3.13 -5.20
CA MET A 58 -10.87 1.99 -6.12
C MET A 58 -9.51 1.54 -6.68
N ASN A 59 -8.59 2.47 -6.96
CA ASN A 59 -7.26 2.12 -7.47
C ASN A 59 -6.40 1.45 -6.39
N ILE A 60 -6.53 1.89 -5.15
CA ILE A 60 -5.79 1.33 -4.00
C ILE A 60 -6.32 -0.04 -3.64
N GLU A 61 -7.64 -0.19 -3.59
CA GLU A 61 -8.29 -1.49 -3.38
C GLU A 61 -7.85 -2.51 -4.42
N SER A 62 -7.74 -2.09 -5.68
CA SER A 62 -7.29 -2.96 -6.77
C SER A 62 -5.80 -3.34 -6.65
N PHE A 63 -4.92 -2.37 -6.35
CA PHE A 63 -3.48 -2.62 -6.25
C PHE A 63 -3.13 -3.47 -5.02
N TYR A 64 -3.83 -3.27 -3.90
CA TYR A 64 -3.68 -4.03 -2.66
C TYR A 64 -4.67 -5.18 -2.51
N ALA A 65 -5.37 -5.58 -3.59
CA ALA A 65 -6.42 -6.59 -3.54
C ALA A 65 -6.00 -7.91 -2.86
N PRO A 66 -4.79 -8.48 -3.09
CA PRO A 66 -4.36 -9.68 -2.38
C PRO A 66 -4.25 -9.49 -0.86
N LEU A 67 -3.81 -8.31 -0.42
CA LEU A 67 -3.67 -7.98 0.99
C LEU A 67 -5.05 -7.79 1.64
N PHE A 68 -5.94 -7.05 0.98
CA PHE A 68 -7.32 -6.86 1.46
C PHE A 68 -8.10 -8.16 1.48
N TRP A 69 -7.99 -8.98 0.45
CA TRP A 69 -8.58 -10.32 0.45
C TRP A 69 -8.06 -11.16 1.61
N THR A 70 -6.75 -11.09 1.91
CA THR A 70 -6.19 -11.81 3.06
C THR A 70 -6.76 -11.30 4.39
N ALA A 71 -6.91 -9.98 4.54
CA ALA A 71 -7.51 -9.35 5.72
C ALA A 71 -8.99 -9.71 5.90
N GLU A 72 -9.76 -9.77 4.83
CA GLU A 72 -11.18 -10.18 4.85
C GLU A 72 -11.35 -11.64 5.30
N ASN A 73 -10.39 -12.50 4.96
CA ASN A 73 -10.44 -13.92 5.30
C ASN A 73 -9.75 -14.25 6.64
N ASN A 74 -9.09 -13.29 7.27
CA ASN A 74 -8.38 -13.49 8.54
C ASN A 74 -8.50 -12.26 9.43
N GLN A 75 -9.32 -12.38 10.47
CA GLN A 75 -9.61 -11.30 11.42
C GLN A 75 -8.34 -10.69 12.04
N PHE A 76 -7.37 -11.51 12.43
CA PHE A 76 -6.11 -11.01 13.03
C PHE A 76 -5.33 -10.13 12.05
N ILE A 77 -5.28 -10.53 10.76
CA ILE A 77 -4.62 -9.74 9.72
C ILE A 77 -5.42 -8.47 9.44
N GLY A 78 -6.76 -8.54 9.45
CA GLY A 78 -7.63 -7.39 9.29
C GLY A 78 -7.44 -6.33 10.38
N GLU A 79 -7.45 -6.74 11.65
CA GLU A 79 -7.19 -5.85 12.79
C GLU A 79 -5.78 -5.23 12.70
N LEU A 80 -4.76 -6.04 12.43
CA LEU A 80 -3.39 -5.56 12.29
C LEU A 80 -3.23 -4.55 11.14
N LEU A 81 -3.90 -4.80 10.01
CA LEU A 81 -3.85 -3.91 8.84
C LEU A 81 -4.55 -2.58 9.14
N PHE A 82 -5.68 -2.61 9.83
CA PHE A 82 -6.40 -1.42 10.26
C PHE A 82 -5.56 -0.57 11.22
N ASP A 83 -5.01 -1.19 12.27
CA ASP A 83 -4.14 -0.52 13.24
C ASP A 83 -2.92 0.10 12.56
N TYR A 84 -2.32 -0.61 11.59
CA TYR A 84 -1.18 -0.11 10.85
C TYR A 84 -1.53 1.11 9.97
N GLN A 85 -2.66 1.06 9.25
CA GLN A 85 -3.14 2.18 8.46
C GLN A 85 -3.41 3.41 9.33
N TYR A 86 -4.05 3.20 10.48
CA TYR A 86 -4.34 4.25 11.45
C TYR A 86 -3.05 4.87 12.00
N PHE A 87 -2.11 4.04 12.45
CA PHE A 87 -0.79 4.49 12.93
C PHE A 87 -0.03 5.32 11.88
N CYS A 88 -0.05 4.89 10.61
CA CYS A 88 0.59 5.66 9.54
C CYS A 88 -0.11 7.01 9.29
N PHE A 89 -1.43 7.08 9.41
CA PHE A 89 -2.16 8.33 9.27
C PHE A 89 -1.80 9.31 10.39
N GLU A 90 -1.77 8.85 11.65
CA GLU A 90 -1.37 9.67 12.79
C GLU A 90 0.04 10.24 12.61
N ILE A 91 1.02 9.39 12.29
CA ILE A 91 2.42 9.83 12.10
C ILE A 91 2.59 10.85 10.97
N ILE A 92 1.82 10.73 9.88
CA ILE A 92 2.04 11.57 8.70
C ILE A 92 1.31 12.91 8.82
N TYR A 93 0.16 12.96 9.51
CA TYR A 93 -0.75 14.10 9.45
C TYR A 93 -1.19 14.67 10.81
N LEU A 94 -0.93 13.99 11.94
CA LEU A 94 -1.39 14.41 13.27
C LEU A 94 -0.28 14.67 14.29
N ASP A 95 0.97 14.31 13.99
CA ASP A 95 2.19 14.74 14.70
C ASP A 95 2.86 15.95 14.02
#